data_AF-A0A351T997-F1
#
_entry.id   AF-A0A351T997-F1
#
_cell.length_a   1.000
_cell.length_b   1.000
_cell.length_c   1.000
_cell.angle_alpha   90.00
_cell.angle_beta   90.00
_cell.angle_gamma   90.00
#
_symmetry.space_group_name_H-M   'P 1'
#
loop_
_entity.id
_entity.type
_entity.pdbx_description
1 polymer ?
#
loop_
_entity_poly.entity_id
_entity_poly.type
_entity_poly.pdbx_seq_one_letter_code
_entity_poly.pdbx_strand_id
1 'polypeptide(L)'
;AGARPQLRLRAPGFASLLRIIVGQQLSIASADAIWGRLMLAVDPLSPENLLAQPEACLRTTGLGRAKLDYARGLAVAVLDGTIDLAAVARMHADDAITHLTAQKGIGPWTAEIYLLFATGHPDIFPA
;
A
#
# COMPACT_ATOMS: atom_id res chain seq x y z
N ALA A 1 31.80 -12.93 -11.95
CA ALA A 1 30.92 -11.76 -11.76
C ALA A 1 29.65 -12.24 -11.05
N GLY A 2 29.44 -11.85 -9.78
CA GLY A 2 28.22 -12.23 -9.05
C GLY A 2 27.01 -11.56 -9.67
N ALA A 3 25.96 -12.33 -9.96
CA ALA A 3 24.69 -11.77 -10.40
C ALA A 3 24.21 -10.76 -9.35
N ARG A 4 24.04 -9.50 -9.74
CA ARG A 4 23.42 -8.51 -8.84
C ARG A 4 21.96 -8.94 -8.66
N PRO A 5 21.46 -9.06 -7.41
CA PRO A 5 20.04 -9.33 -7.20
C PRO A 5 19.25 -8.20 -7.84
N GLN A 6 18.38 -8.54 -8.80
CA GLN A 6 17.44 -7.58 -9.35
C GLN A 6 16.33 -7.38 -8.32
N LEU A 7 16.23 -6.17 -7.76
CA LEU A 7 15.06 -5.82 -6.97
C LEU A 7 13.84 -5.92 -7.89
N ARG A 8 12.91 -6.82 -7.58
CA ARG A 8 11.62 -6.88 -8.27
C ARG A 8 10.79 -5.69 -7.78
N LEU A 9 10.97 -4.55 -8.43
CA LEU A 9 10.23 -3.34 -8.12
C LEU A 9 8.77 -3.51 -8.55
N ARG A 10 7.84 -3.26 -7.64
CA ARG A 10 6.43 -3.07 -7.97
C ARG A 10 6.23 -1.64 -8.45
N ALA A 11 5.25 -1.38 -9.31
CA ALA A 11 4.92 -0.02 -9.69
C ALA A 11 4.55 0.79 -8.43
N PRO A 12 5.20 1.93 -8.14
CA PRO A 12 4.83 2.75 -6.99
C PRO A 12 3.42 3.30 -7.15
N GLY A 13 2.74 3.50 -6.03
CA GLY A 13 1.42 4.13 -5.99
C GLY A 13 0.45 3.46 -5.03
N PHE A 14 -0.80 3.89 -5.11
CA PHE A 14 -1.89 3.52 -4.18
C PHE A 14 -2.09 2.00 -4.10
N ALA A 15 -2.22 1.32 -5.24
CA ALA A 15 -2.44 -0.12 -5.29
C ALA A 15 -1.30 -0.91 -4.61
N SER A 16 -0.04 -0.50 -4.81
CA SER A 16 1.11 -1.20 -4.20
C SER A 16 1.18 -1.04 -2.69
N LEU A 17 0.90 0.16 -2.17
CA LEU A 17 0.83 0.39 -0.73
C LEU A 17 -0.36 -0.36 -0.12
N LEU A 18 -1.52 -0.31 -0.77
CA LEU A 18 -2.70 -1.03 -0.34
C LEU A 18 -2.45 -2.54 -0.33
N ARG A 19 -1.76 -3.11 -1.33
CA ARG A 19 -1.39 -4.54 -1.37
C ARG A 19 -0.58 -4.98 -0.16
N ILE A 20 0.29 -4.11 0.36
CA ILE A 20 1.08 -4.38 1.57
C ILE A 20 0.16 -4.39 2.79
N ILE A 21 -0.71 -3.38 2.94
CA ILE A 21 -1.72 -3.31 4.01
C ILE A 21 -2.63 -4.55 4.01
N VAL A 22 -3.12 -4.96 2.84
CA VAL A 22 -3.95 -6.16 2.67
C VAL A 22 -3.22 -7.41 3.16
N GLY A 23 -1.90 -7.51 2.92
CA GLY A 23 -1.08 -8.66 3.31
C GLY A 23 -0.72 -8.76 4.79
N GLN A 24 -0.88 -7.70 5.58
CA GLN A 24 -0.49 -7.69 6.99
C GLN A 24 -1.13 -8.85 7.78
N GLN A 25 -0.33 -9.59 8.54
CA GLN A 25 -0.78 -10.72 9.40
C GLN A 25 -1.53 -11.84 8.65
N LEU A 26 -1.28 -12.03 7.35
CA LEU A 26 -1.87 -13.10 6.55
C LEU A 26 -0.79 -13.96 5.90
N SER A 27 -1.15 -15.21 5.57
CA SER A 27 -0.37 -15.99 4.61
C SER A 27 -0.43 -15.35 3.22
N ILE A 28 0.57 -15.66 2.38
CA ILE A 28 0.62 -15.19 0.99
C ILE A 28 -0.66 -15.61 0.24
N ALA A 29 -1.06 -16.87 0.35
CA ALA A 29 -2.25 -17.40 -0.32
C ALA A 29 -3.54 -16.67 0.10
N SER A 30 -3.73 -16.40 1.39
CA SER A 30 -4.89 -15.64 1.87
C SER A 30 -4.88 -14.20 1.39
N ALA A 31 -3.70 -13.55 1.40
CA ALA A 31 -3.55 -12.19 0.91
C ALA A 31 -3.83 -12.09 -0.60
N ASP A 32 -3.35 -13.04 -1.39
CA ASP A 32 -3.59 -13.11 -2.84
C ASP A 32 -5.08 -13.33 -3.15
N ALA A 33 -5.75 -14.22 -2.42
CA ALA A 33 -7.18 -14.45 -2.60
C ALA A 33 -8.02 -13.20 -2.29
N ILE A 34 -7.71 -12.47 -1.22
CA ILE A 34 -8.37 -11.20 -0.90
C ILE A 34 -8.06 -10.14 -1.96
N TRP A 35 -6.80 -10.03 -2.37
CA TRP A 35 -6.36 -9.08 -3.38
C TRP A 35 -7.06 -9.29 -4.73
N GLY A 36 -7.17 -10.53 -5.19
CA GLY A 36 -7.88 -10.87 -6.42
C GLY A 36 -9.35 -10.45 -6.38
N ARG A 37 -10.06 -10.72 -5.27
CA ARG A 37 -11.45 -10.25 -5.11
C ARG A 37 -11.55 -8.73 -5.05
N LEU A 38 -10.60 -8.04 -4.42
CA LEU A 38 -10.59 -6.58 -4.37
C LEU A 38 -10.40 -5.96 -5.75
N MET A 39 -9.48 -6.48 -6.57
CA MET A 39 -9.29 -6.02 -7.96
C MET A 39 -10.52 -6.25 -8.84
N LEU A 40 -11.30 -7.31 -8.59
CA LEU A 40 -12.56 -7.54 -9.29
C LEU A 40 -13.68 -6.60 -8.82
N ALA A 41 -13.69 -6.24 -7.54
CA ALA A 41 -14.70 -5.34 -6.96
C ALA A 41 -14.43 -3.86 -7.28
N VAL A 42 -13.16 -3.49 -7.55
CA VAL A 42 -12.73 -2.13 -7.85
C VAL A 42 -11.81 -2.15 -9.07
N ASP A 43 -12.36 -1.83 -10.25
CA ASP A 43 -11.62 -1.80 -11.50
C ASP A 43 -11.87 -0.50 -12.28
N PRO A 44 -10.84 0.31 -12.60
CA PRO A 44 -9.46 0.17 -12.11
C PRO A 44 -9.36 0.43 -10.60
N LEU A 45 -8.38 -0.21 -9.94
CA LEU A 45 -8.12 0.01 -8.52
C LEU A 45 -7.45 1.37 -8.29
N SER A 46 -8.27 2.40 -8.10
CA SER A 46 -7.86 3.78 -7.78
C SER A 46 -8.47 4.25 -6.44
N PRO A 47 -7.94 5.32 -5.82
CA PRO A 47 -8.55 5.90 -4.63
C PRO A 47 -10.02 6.28 -4.82
N GLU A 48 -10.35 6.92 -5.95
CA GLU A 48 -11.70 7.38 -6.30
C GLU A 48 -12.66 6.20 -6.40
N ASN A 49 -12.28 5.17 -7.16
CA ASN A 49 -13.11 3.99 -7.38
C ASN A 49 -13.30 3.17 -6.11
N LEU A 50 -12.28 3.10 -5.24
CA LEU A 50 -12.40 2.42 -3.95
C LEU A 50 -13.39 3.15 -3.04
N LEU A 51 -13.37 4.49 -3.02
CA LEU A 51 -14.29 5.27 -2.19
C LEU A 51 -15.72 5.25 -2.73
N ALA A 52 -15.89 5.16 -4.05
CA ALA A 52 -17.19 5.03 -4.72
C ALA A 52 -17.89 3.70 -4.42
N GLN A 53 -17.15 2.65 -4.06
CA GLN A 53 -17.77 1.38 -3.69
C GLN A 53 -18.50 1.46 -2.33
N PRO A 54 -19.71 0.88 -2.23
CA PRO A 54 -20.38 0.68 -0.96
C PRO A 54 -19.53 -0.17 -0.01
N GLU A 55 -19.52 0.16 1.29
CA GLU A 55 -18.78 -0.61 2.30
C GLU A 55 -19.18 -2.10 2.27
N ALA A 56 -20.47 -2.39 2.10
CA ALA A 56 -20.99 -3.75 2.00
C ALA A 56 -20.35 -4.55 0.85
N CYS A 57 -20.10 -3.91 -0.30
CA CYS A 57 -19.42 -4.54 -1.44
C CYS A 57 -17.96 -4.87 -1.08
N LEU A 58 -17.23 -3.91 -0.52
CA LEU A 58 -15.83 -4.10 -0.15
C LEU A 58 -15.65 -5.17 0.92
N ARG A 59 -16.60 -5.34 1.85
CA ARG A 59 -16.57 -6.43 2.85
C ARG A 59 -16.64 -7.82 2.22
N THR A 60 -17.28 -7.97 1.06
CA THR A 60 -17.35 -9.28 0.35
C THR A 60 -15.99 -9.75 -0.17
N THR A 61 -15.01 -8.85 -0.27
CA THR A 61 -13.64 -9.19 -0.70
C THR A 61 -12.88 -10.02 0.35
N GLY A 62 -13.38 -10.07 1.59
CA GLY A 62 -12.70 -10.71 2.72
C GLY A 62 -11.77 -9.78 3.50
N LEU A 63 -11.80 -8.47 3.23
CA LEU A 63 -11.15 -7.48 4.07
C LEU A 63 -11.82 -7.42 5.45
N GLY A 64 -11.02 -7.59 6.51
CA GLY A 64 -11.45 -7.29 7.87
C GLY A 64 -11.73 -5.80 8.06
N ARG A 65 -12.53 -5.46 9.09
CA ARG A 65 -12.97 -4.07 9.34
C ARG A 65 -11.81 -3.07 9.42
N ALA A 66 -10.77 -3.40 10.18
CA ALA A 66 -9.61 -2.51 10.33
C ALA A 66 -8.92 -2.22 8.98
N LYS A 67 -8.71 -3.23 8.14
CA LYS A 67 -8.07 -3.05 6.83
C LYS A 67 -8.96 -2.29 5.86
N LEU A 68 -10.28 -2.43 5.97
CA LEU A 68 -11.22 -1.63 5.20
C LEU A 68 -11.15 -0.14 5.60
N ASP A 69 -11.10 0.14 6.90
CA ASP A 69 -10.93 1.50 7.42
C ASP A 69 -9.59 2.10 6.94
N TYR A 70 -8.51 1.32 6.96
CA TYR A 70 -7.19 1.76 6.46
C TYR A 70 -7.19 2.00 4.95
N ALA A 71 -7.84 1.13 4.16
CA ALA A 71 -7.94 1.27 2.72
C ALA A 71 -8.69 2.55 2.32
N ARG A 72 -9.84 2.81 2.96
CA ARG A 72 -10.61 4.04 2.73
C ARG A 72 -9.86 5.27 3.23
N GLY A 73 -9.26 5.20 4.41
CA GLY A 73 -8.44 6.29 4.95
C GLY A 73 -7.26 6.64 4.03
N LEU A 74 -6.56 5.63 3.51
CA LEU A 74 -5.46 5.83 2.56
C LEU A 74 -5.97 6.46 1.26
N ALA A 75 -7.12 6.02 0.75
CA ALA A 75 -7.71 6.60 -0.46
C ALA A 75 -8.04 8.09 -0.27
N VAL A 76 -8.63 8.46 0.87
CA VAL A 76 -8.89 9.87 1.20
C VAL A 76 -7.59 10.66 1.28
N ALA A 77 -6.60 10.17 2.03
CA ALA A 77 -5.32 10.86 2.21
C ALA A 77 -4.53 11.06 0.90
N VAL A 78 -4.67 10.14 -0.07
CA VAL A 78 -4.07 10.30 -1.39
C VAL A 78 -4.81 11.36 -2.22
N LEU A 79 -6.15 11.39 -2.14
CA LEU A 79 -6.96 12.33 -2.91
C LEU A 79 -6.89 13.76 -2.40
N ASP A 80 -6.78 13.96 -1.09
CA ASP A 80 -6.67 15.29 -0.48
C ASP A 80 -5.23 15.82 -0.43
N GLY A 81 -4.25 15.01 -0.85
CA GLY A 81 -2.84 15.37 -0.89
C GLY A 81 -2.10 15.23 0.45
N THR A 82 -2.75 14.74 1.51
CA THR A 82 -2.08 14.40 2.78
C THR A 82 -0.96 13.39 2.55
N ILE A 83 -1.17 12.41 1.67
CA ILE A 83 -0.12 11.50 1.18
C ILE A 83 0.12 11.72 -0.31
N ASP A 84 1.21 12.40 -0.63
CA ASP A 84 1.76 12.42 -1.99
C ASP A 84 2.73 11.25 -2.21
N LEU A 85 2.21 10.14 -2.76
CA LEU A 85 3.01 8.95 -3.08
C LEU A 85 4.07 9.19 -4.16
N ALA A 86 3.90 10.20 -5.02
CA ALA A 86 4.90 10.56 -6.01
C ALA A 86 6.05 11.36 -5.39
N ALA A 87 5.78 12.22 -4.41
CA ALA A 87 6.80 12.95 -3.66
C ALA A 87 7.58 12.05 -2.71
N VAL A 88 6.93 11.08 -2.05
CA VAL A 88 7.56 10.14 -1.11
C VAL A 88 8.76 9.41 -1.71
N ALA A 89 8.72 9.08 -3.00
CA ALA A 89 9.85 8.42 -3.69
C ALA A 89 11.11 9.31 -3.82
N ARG A 90 10.99 10.62 -3.58
CA ARG A 90 12.08 11.62 -3.69
C ARG A 90 12.47 12.23 -2.35
N MET A 91 11.75 11.89 -1.28
CA MET A 91 12.06 12.35 0.08
C MET A 91 13.29 11.62 0.62
N HIS A 92 13.95 12.21 1.62
CA HIS A 92 14.94 11.49 2.40
C HIS A 92 14.26 10.34 3.18
N ALA A 93 14.99 9.26 3.47
CA ALA A 93 14.44 8.03 4.07
C ALA A 93 13.58 8.31 5.32
N ASP A 94 14.13 9.05 6.29
CA ASP A 94 13.44 9.36 7.55
C ASP A 94 12.19 10.22 7.35
N ASP A 95 12.25 11.17 6.42
CA ASP A 95 11.10 12.04 6.07
C ASP A 95 10.02 11.23 5.38
N ALA A 96 10.39 10.33 4.47
CA ALA A 96 9.48 9.44 3.77
C ALA A 96 8.76 8.47 4.73
N ILE A 97 9.50 7.88 5.69
CA ILE A 97 8.93 7.04 6.73
C ILE A 97 7.99 7.85 7.61
N THR A 98 8.41 9.03 8.07
CA THR A 98 7.57 9.92 8.89
C THR A 98 6.29 10.31 8.18
N HIS A 99 6.39 10.67 6.89
CA HIS A 99 5.26 11.04 6.05
C HIS A 99 4.27 9.89 5.87
N LEU A 100 4.75 8.67 5.57
CA LEU A 100 3.90 7.50 5.39
C LEU A 100 3.26 7.02 6.71
N THR A 101 4.00 7.07 7.81
CA THR A 101 3.52 6.58 9.12
C THR A 101 2.55 7.52 9.83
N ALA A 102 2.40 8.76 9.35
CA ALA A 102 1.31 9.64 9.76
C ALA A 102 -0.08 9.05 9.42
N GLN A 103 -0.15 8.16 8.42
CA GLN A 103 -1.39 7.52 8.02
C GLN A 103 -1.70 6.27 8.86
N LYS A 104 -2.89 6.26 9.45
CA LYS A 104 -3.38 5.12 10.23
C LYS A 104 -3.36 3.83 9.40
N GLY A 105 -2.76 2.77 9.97
CA GLY A 105 -2.62 1.47 9.31
C GLY A 105 -1.27 1.26 8.62
N ILE A 106 -0.42 2.29 8.59
CA ILE A 106 0.96 2.22 8.08
C ILE A 106 1.92 2.37 9.26
N GLY A 107 2.57 1.28 9.65
CA GLY A 107 3.68 1.31 10.60
C GLY A 107 5.04 1.46 9.90
N PRO A 108 6.13 1.70 10.66
CA PRO A 108 7.49 1.88 10.10
C PRO A 108 7.88 0.78 9.13
N TRP A 109 7.71 -0.49 9.52
CA TRP A 109 7.97 -1.64 8.66
C TRP A 109 7.17 -1.62 7.34
N THR A 110 5.90 -1.21 7.38
CA THR A 110 5.08 -1.11 6.15
C THR A 110 5.59 0.00 5.23
N ALA A 111 5.99 1.13 5.80
CA ALA A 111 6.57 2.26 5.07
C ALA A 111 7.90 1.85 4.41
N GLU A 112 8.80 1.22 5.16
CA GLU A 112 10.09 0.73 4.69
C GLU A 112 9.93 -0.31 3.56
N ILE A 113 9.01 -1.27 3.70
CA ILE A 113 8.71 -2.25 2.65
C ILE A 113 8.21 -1.58 1.38
N TYR A 114 7.35 -0.55 1.50
CA TYR A 114 6.90 0.21 0.35
C TYR A 114 8.04 0.99 -0.31
N LEU A 115 8.86 1.69 0.47
CA LEU A 115 9.99 2.47 -0.06
C LEU A 115 11.04 1.58 -0.73
N LEU A 116 11.38 0.44 -0.13
CA LEU A 116 12.33 -0.49 -0.72
C LEU A 116 11.78 -1.12 -2.00
N PHE A 117 10.60 -1.75 -1.95
CA PHE A 117 10.12 -2.59 -3.04
C PHE A 117 9.24 -1.90 -4.08
N ALA A 118 8.68 -0.72 -3.78
CA ALA A 118 7.84 0.01 -4.72
C ALA A 118 8.55 1.26 -5.28
N THR A 119 9.30 1.99 -4.47
CA THR A 119 10.03 3.20 -4.94
C THR A 119 11.50 2.92 -5.24
N GLY A 120 12.08 1.83 -4.71
CA GLY A 120 13.50 1.52 -4.87
C GLY A 120 14.41 2.45 -4.08
N HIS A 121 13.95 2.96 -2.93
CA HIS A 121 14.70 3.90 -2.12
C HIS A 121 16.05 3.29 -1.66
N PRO A 122 17.21 3.89 -1.99
CA PRO A 122 18.51 3.25 -1.80
C PRO A 122 18.93 3.12 -0.34
N ASP A 123 18.44 4.03 0.52
CA ASP A 123 18.85 4.11 1.93
C ASP A 123 17.86 3.44 2.90
N ILE A 124 16.97 2.56 2.41
CA ILE A 124 16.00 1.86 3.25
C ILE A 124 16.41 0.40 3.46
N PHE A 125 16.58 0.03 4.73
CA PHE A 125 16.88 -1.33 5.18
C PHE A 125 15.85 -1.72 6.24
N PRO A 126 14.78 -2.46 5.87
CA PRO A 126 13.70 -2.77 6.80
C PRO A 126 14.20 -3.56 8.01
N ALA A 127 13.81 -3.10 9.21
CA ALA A 127 14.22 -3.69 10.49
C ALA A 127 13.32 -4.86 10.93
#